data_AF-A0A8K0XZW6-F1
#
_entry.id   AF-A0A8K0XZW6-F1
#
_cell.length_a   1.000
_cell.length_b   1.000
_cell.length_c   1.000
_cell.angle_alpha   90.00
_cell.angle_beta   90.00
_cell.angle_gamma   90.00
#
_symmetry.space_group_name_H-M   'P 1'
#
loop_
_entity.id
_entity.type
_entity.pdbx_description
1 polymer ?
#
loop_
_entity_poly.entity_id
_entity_poly.type
_entity_poly.pdbx_seq_one_letter_code
_entity_poly.pdbx_strand_id
1 'polypeptide(L)' 'MTRAVISAAVLLGALGIVAADLAASEPLNPFRAPPLLALGSGQAASGAHCAAPAR' A
#
# COMPACT_ATOMS: atom_id res chain seq x y z
N MET A 1 22.23 -7.59 -23.06
CA MET A 1 21.81 -8.72 -22.20
C MET A 1 21.83 -8.38 -20.70
N THR A 2 22.80 -7.61 -20.19
CA THR A 2 22.84 -7.15 -18.79
C THR A 2 21.58 -6.44 -18.30
N ARG A 3 20.94 -5.61 -19.14
CA ARG A 3 19.66 -4.95 -18.80
C ARG A 3 18.55 -5.93 -18.44
N ALA A 4 18.44 -7.05 -19.17
CA ALA A 4 17.39 -8.05 -18.95
C ALA A 4 17.62 -8.83 -17.65
N VAL A 5 18.88 -9.14 -17.33
CA VAL A 5 19.26 -9.80 -16.08
C VAL A 5 18.98 -8.89 -14.88
N ILE A 6 19.37 -7.62 -14.97
CA ILE A 6 19.12 -6.65 -13.90
C ILE A 6 17.61 -6.44 -13.71
N SER A 7 16.84 -6.27 -14.79
CA SER A 7 15.39 -6.13 -14.67
C SER A 7 14.74 -7.37 -14.07
N ALA A 8 15.19 -8.58 -14.45
CA ALA A 8 14.66 -9.82 -13.88
C ALA A 8 14.99 -9.92 -12.38
N ALA A 9 16.20 -9.58 -11.98
CA ALA A 9 16.60 -9.58 -10.58
C ALA A 9 15.77 -8.59 -9.73
N VAL A 10 15.53 -7.38 -10.26
CA VAL A 10 14.67 -6.38 -9.59
C VAL A 10 13.23 -6.88 -9.46
N LEU A 11 12.67 -7.45 -10.53
CA LEU A 11 11.30 -7.97 -10.51
C LEU A 11 11.15 -9.13 -9.53
N LEU A 12 12.10 -10.06 -9.51
CA LEU A 12 12.11 -11.18 -8.56
C LEU A 12 12.25 -10.68 -7.12
N GLY A 13 13.12 -9.69 -6.87
CA GLY A 13 13.25 -9.07 -5.56
C GLY A 13 11.95 -8.41 -5.10
N ALA A 14 11.31 -7.63 -5.96
CA ALA A 14 10.04 -6.98 -5.66
C ALA A 14 8.93 -8.01 -5.37
N LEU A 15 8.82 -9.06 -6.18
CA LEU A 15 7.88 -10.16 -5.95
C LEU A 15 8.15 -10.86 -4.62
N GLY A 16 9.42 -11.08 -4.25
CA GLY A 16 9.78 -11.67 -2.96
C GLY A 16 9.33 -10.82 -1.78
N ILE A 17 9.49 -9.50 -1.87
CA ILE A 17 9.02 -8.56 -0.83
C ILE A 17 7.50 -8.60 -0.70
N VAL A 18 6.77 -8.55 -1.82
CA VAL A 18 5.30 -8.61 -1.83
C VAL A 18 4.80 -9.94 -1.25
N ALA A 19 5.42 -11.06 -1.62
CA ALA A 19 5.05 -12.36 -1.09
C ALA A 19 5.29 -12.45 0.43
N ALA A 20 6.39 -11.91 0.93
CA ALA A 20 6.68 -11.86 2.37
C ALA A 20 5.68 -10.97 3.13
N ASP A 21 5.34 -9.80 2.57
CA ASP A 21 4.33 -8.89 3.12
C ASP A 21 2.95 -9.56 3.23
N LEU A 22 2.50 -10.23 2.17
CA LEU A 22 1.23 -10.96 2.16
C LEU A 22 1.20 -12.14 3.12
N ALA A 23 2.33 -12.83 3.30
CA ALA A 23 2.42 -13.98 4.21
C ALA A 23 2.45 -13.57 5.69
N ALA A 24 2.94 -12.36 6.00
CA ALA A 24 3.11 -11.88 7.37
C ALA A 24 2.02 -10.89 7.82
N SER A 25 1.27 -10.28 6.90
CA SER A 25 0.27 -9.26 7.23
C SER A 25 -1.02 -9.85 7.75
N GLU A 26 -1.61 -9.18 8.74
CA GLU A 26 -2.99 -9.44 9.15
C GLU A 26 -4.00 -8.93 8.09
N PRO A 27 -5.22 -9.50 8.04
CA PRO A 27 -6.28 -8.98 7.18
C PRO A 27 -6.52 -7.49 7.43
N LEU A 28 -6.64 -6.72 6.34
CA LEU A 28 -6.86 -5.29 6.42
C LEU A 28 -8.12 -4.98 7.24
N ASN A 29 -7.97 -4.21 8.31
CA ASN A 29 -9.09 -3.72 9.09
C ASN A 29 -9.64 -2.43 8.44
N PRO A 30 -10.81 -2.46 7.77
CA PRO A 30 -11.33 -1.30 7.05
C PRO A 30 -11.71 -0.13 7.97
N PHE A 31 -11.89 -0.36 9.28
CA PHE A 31 -12.22 0.68 10.26
C PHE A 31 -10.98 1.37 10.85
N ARG A 32 -9.80 0.80 10.62
CA ARG A 32 -8.51 1.35 11.07
C ARG A 32 -7.56 1.65 9.91
N ALA A 33 -7.96 1.32 8.68
CA ALA A 33 -7.15 1.58 7.50
C ALA A 33 -7.12 3.10 7.23
N PRO A 34 -5.93 3.72 7.11
CA PRO A 34 -5.82 5.09 6.62
C PRO A 34 -6.30 5.17 5.17
N PRO A 35 -6.67 6.36 4.66
CA PRO A 35 -7.17 6.50 3.30
C PRO A 35 -6.15 6.01 2.25
N LEU A 36 -6.66 5.29 1.25
CA LEU A 36 -5.86 4.67 0.17
C LEU A 36 -5.06 5.69 -0.66
N LEU A 37 -5.47 6.95 -0.68
CA LEU A 37 -4.83 8.03 -1.43
C LEU A 37 -4.79 9.31 -0.56
N ALA A 38 -3.59 9.72 -0.14
CA ALA A 38 -3.36 10.89 0.71
C ALA A 38 -2.45 11.93 0.01
N LEU A 39 -2.83 12.32 -1.22
CA LEU A 39 -2.02 13.24 -2.03
C LEU A 39 -2.16 14.69 -1.52
N GLY A 40 -1.40 15.01 -0.47
CA GLY A 40 -1.23 16.34 0.12
C GLY A 40 -2.17 16.73 1.27
N SER A 41 -2.96 15.79 1.82
CA SER A 41 -4.35 16.10 2.19
C SER A 41 -4.76 15.97 3.68
N GLY A 42 -3.83 15.84 4.63
CA GLY A 42 -4.19 15.82 6.07
C GLY A 42 -4.98 14.57 6.51
N GLN A 43 -4.57 13.38 6.02
CA GLN A 43 -5.05 12.04 6.44
C GLN A 43 -6.54 11.70 6.23
N ALA A 44 -7.39 12.61 5.76
CA ALA A 44 -8.78 12.56 6.20
C ALA A 44 -9.83 12.69 5.09
N ALA A 45 -10.99 12.08 5.35
CA ALA A 45 -12.09 11.95 4.40
C ALA A 45 -12.61 13.31 3.91
N SER A 46 -12.70 13.46 2.59
CA SER A 46 -13.34 14.61 1.94
C SER A 46 -14.47 14.12 1.03
N GLY A 47 -15.71 14.32 1.47
CA GLY A 47 -16.90 14.27 0.59
C GLY A 47 -18.12 13.46 1.07
N ALA A 48 -18.02 12.62 2.11
CA ALA A 48 -19.18 11.89 2.64
C ALA A 48 -19.64 12.49 3.98
N HIS A 49 -20.92 12.85 4.09
CA HIS A 49 -21.53 13.48 5.29
C HIS A 49 -21.36 12.66 6.59
N CYS A 50 -21.06 11.37 6.50
CA CYS A 50 -20.88 10.46 7.63
C CYS A 50 -19.41 10.07 7.91
N ALA A 51 -18.44 10.66 7.21
CA ALA A 51 -17.04 10.32 7.45
C ALA A 51 -16.53 11.08 8.68
N ALA A 52 -16.31 10.38 9.79
CA ALA A 52 -15.67 10.95 10.97
C ALA A 52 -14.23 11.38 10.64
N PRO A 53 -13.78 12.58 11.08
CA PRO A 53 -12.42 13.02 10.83
C PRO A 53 -11.41 12.10 11.54
N ALA A 54 -10.36 11.71 10.81
CA ALA A 54 -9.20 11.05 11.40
C ALA A 54 -8.53 12.02 12.37
N ARG A 55 -8.51 11.67 13.65
CA ARG A 55 -7.86 12.46 14.71
C ARG A 55 -6.36 12.24 14.69
#